data_AF-A0A818KZW9-F1
#
_entry.id   AF-A0A818KZW9-F1
#
_cell.length_a   1.000
_cell.length_b   1.000
_cell.length_c   1.000
_cell.angle_alpha   90.00
_cell.angle_beta   90.00
_cell.angle_gamma   90.00
#
_symmetry.space_group_name_H-M   'P 1'
#
loop_
_entity.id
_entity.type
_entity.pdbx_description
1 polymer ?
#
loop_
_entity_poly.entity_id
_entity_poly.type
_entity_poly.pdbx_seq_one_letter_code
_entity_poly.pdbx_strand_id
1 'polypeptide(L)'
;MQCENCKIKLLSTDYVVINNNNYCLNCLSTNPSLFNKKKSSSNHPTEQSSNHETSTKECQVCFDDKPKQDFKIQYSSGCRHTERSICDNCVYQHVKEAMNKMCTDDVHCPELNCRIDFKYSTVQKILSNNRDRGLLDKYERFVFHRQLEKMREFIWCAHGCGMGQLNEGEHRNNIVTCVKCYKKTCFTHKTEWHQGLTCTQYDAVKNPELQASQRWIAQNCKKCPKCSYRIEKVDGCDHMTCGKCHYEFCWSCLADYEAIRRHGNHRHDSNCKHYARYHS
;
A
#
# COMPACT_ATOMS: atom_id res chain seq x y z
N MET A 1 47.10 9.82 16.88
CA MET A 1 46.59 8.46 17.15
C MET A 1 45.35 8.24 16.30
N GLN A 2 45.48 7.38 15.28
CA GLN A 2 44.39 7.01 14.38
C GLN A 2 43.37 6.16 15.14
N CYS A 3 42.10 6.55 15.11
CA CYS A 3 41.01 5.73 15.62
C CYS A 3 40.43 4.94 14.43
N GLU A 4 40.95 3.75 14.22
CA GLU A 4 40.30 2.73 13.39
C GLU A 4 39.11 2.18 14.18
N ASN A 5 37.90 2.28 13.60
CA ASN A 5 36.61 1.68 13.99
C ASN A 5 35.43 2.63 14.27
N CYS A 6 35.15 3.58 13.37
CA CYS A 6 33.81 4.19 13.29
C CYS A 6 32.96 3.45 12.25
N LYS A 7 32.25 2.40 12.65
CA LYS A 7 31.29 1.71 11.79
C LYS A 7 30.04 2.59 11.62
N ILE A 8 29.89 3.21 10.46
CA ILE A 8 28.68 3.94 10.08
C ILE A 8 27.58 2.91 9.83
N LYS A 9 26.56 2.86 10.71
CA LYS A 9 25.32 2.15 10.38
C LYS A 9 24.47 3.06 9.51
N LEU A 10 24.35 2.72 8.24
CA LEU A 10 23.41 3.36 7.33
C LEU A 10 22.00 3.04 7.81
N LEU A 11 21.29 4.03 8.37
CA LEU A 11 19.85 3.93 8.53
C LEU A 11 19.21 4.30 7.19
N SER A 12 19.19 3.35 6.25
CA SER A 12 18.21 3.38 5.17
C SER A 12 16.84 3.31 5.82
N THR A 13 16.10 4.41 5.77
CA THR A 13 14.67 4.40 6.07
C THR A 13 13.94 3.76 4.89
N ASP A 14 14.10 2.45 4.75
CA ASP A 14 13.07 1.59 4.20
C ASP A 14 12.37 0.98 5.42
N TYR A 15 11.29 1.63 5.86
CA TYR A 15 10.39 1.01 6.81
C TYR A 15 9.75 -0.19 6.12
N VAL A 16 10.29 -1.38 6.41
CA VAL A 16 9.56 -2.63 6.23
C VAL A 16 8.44 -2.64 7.26
N VAL A 17 7.23 -2.37 6.80
CA VAL A 17 6.03 -2.76 7.54
C VAL A 17 5.96 -4.28 7.47
N ILE A 18 6.32 -4.93 8.58
CA ILE A 18 5.97 -6.34 8.81
C ILE A 18 4.46 -6.32 9.09
N ASN A 19 3.66 -6.71 8.09
CA ASN A 19 2.30 -7.15 8.36
C ASN A 19 2.17 -8.61 7.97
N ASN A 20 1.71 -9.40 8.94
CA ASN A 20 1.53 -10.83 8.84
C ASN A 20 0.52 -11.18 7.75
N ASN A 21 0.92 -12.13 6.92
CA ASN A 21 0.14 -12.83 5.89
C ASN A 21 -0.13 -12.06 4.59
N ASN A 22 0.88 -12.02 3.72
CA ASN A 22 0.68 -11.99 2.27
C ASN A 22 1.68 -12.93 1.59
N TYR A 23 1.17 -14.05 1.06
CA TYR A 23 1.89 -14.85 0.08
C TYR A 23 1.58 -14.33 -1.34
N CYS A 24 2.61 -13.86 -2.05
CA CYS A 24 2.72 -13.81 -3.52
C CYS A 24 4.15 -13.34 -3.86
N LEU A 25 4.94 -13.87 -4.79
CA LEU A 25 4.79 -14.86 -5.86
C LEU A 25 6.10 -15.67 -5.93
N ASN A 26 6.04 -17.00 -5.94
CA ASN A 26 7.00 -17.89 -6.64
C ASN A 26 6.82 -19.41 -6.44
N CYS A 27 5.76 -19.90 -5.78
CA CYS A 27 5.60 -21.35 -5.60
C CYS A 27 4.60 -21.96 -6.58
N LEU A 28 5.03 -22.13 -7.83
CA LEU A 28 4.62 -23.26 -8.66
C LEU A 28 5.82 -24.20 -8.79
N SER A 29 5.88 -25.20 -7.92
CA SER A 29 6.36 -26.54 -8.23
C SER A 29 6.31 -27.41 -6.97
N THR A 30 5.80 -28.63 -7.14
CA THR A 30 5.89 -29.79 -6.23
C THR A 30 5.09 -29.74 -4.92
N ASN A 31 3.84 -30.23 -4.91
CA ASN A 31 3.54 -31.66 -4.68
C ASN A 31 2.01 -31.90 -4.61
N PRO A 32 1.46 -32.86 -5.40
CA PRO A 32 0.04 -33.17 -5.45
C PRO A 32 -0.30 -34.33 -4.49
N SER A 33 -0.83 -34.04 -3.31
CA SER A 33 -1.41 -35.11 -2.48
C SER A 33 -2.28 -34.54 -1.38
N LEU A 34 -3.49 -34.05 -1.70
CA LEU A 34 -4.55 -33.91 -0.68
C LEU A 34 -5.96 -33.68 -1.28
N PHE A 35 -6.31 -34.30 -2.42
CA PHE A 35 -7.73 -34.41 -2.83
C PHE A 35 -7.99 -35.75 -3.51
N ASN A 36 -7.99 -36.82 -2.72
CA ASN A 36 -8.49 -38.12 -3.13
C ASN A 36 -10.00 -38.18 -2.80
N LYS A 37 -10.86 -37.94 -3.79
CA LYS A 37 -12.26 -38.39 -3.73
C LYS A 37 -12.46 -39.51 -4.76
N LYS A 38 -12.83 -40.67 -4.20
CA LYS A 38 -13.04 -41.96 -4.85
C LYS A 38 -13.98 -41.83 -6.05
N LYS A 39 -13.55 -42.32 -7.22
CA LYS A 39 -14.45 -42.67 -8.33
C LYS A 39 -15.03 -44.05 -8.06
N SER A 40 -16.34 -44.14 -7.89
CA SER A 40 -17.09 -45.41 -7.99
C SER A 40 -17.58 -45.57 -9.42
N SER A 41 -17.05 -46.58 -10.12
CA SER A 41 -17.55 -47.03 -11.42
C SER A 41 -18.90 -47.72 -11.27
N SER A 42 -19.85 -47.35 -12.13
CA SER A 42 -20.95 -48.21 -12.53
C SER A 42 -21.20 -48.04 -14.02
N ASN A 43 -20.95 -49.11 -14.78
CA ASN A 43 -21.28 -49.23 -16.20
C ASN A 43 -22.74 -49.69 -16.34
N HIS A 44 -23.55 -49.02 -17.17
CA HIS A 44 -24.45 -49.64 -18.17
C HIS A 44 -25.04 -48.58 -19.13
N PRO A 45 -25.69 -48.94 -20.26
CA PRO A 45 -25.22 -48.57 -21.59
C PRO A 45 -26.16 -47.62 -22.38
N THR A 46 -25.56 -46.95 -23.38
CA THR A 46 -26.12 -46.42 -24.65
C THR A 46 -27.60 -46.04 -24.73
N GLU A 47 -27.86 -44.75 -24.98
CA GLU A 47 -28.91 -44.31 -25.91
C GLU A 47 -28.42 -43.09 -26.71
N GLN A 48 -28.69 -43.13 -28.01
CA GLN A 48 -28.22 -42.20 -29.03
C GLN A 48 -28.96 -40.87 -28.96
N SER A 49 -28.25 -39.73 -29.06
CA SER A 49 -28.82 -38.47 -29.57
C SER A 49 -27.75 -37.51 -30.05
N SER A 50 -27.77 -37.26 -31.36
CA SER A 50 -27.23 -36.11 -32.12
C SER A 50 -25.96 -35.40 -31.57
N ASN A 51 -24.79 -35.84 -32.06
CA ASN A 51 -23.52 -35.15 -31.84
C ASN A 51 -23.46 -33.81 -32.59
N HIS A 52 -23.89 -32.72 -31.94
CA HIS A 52 -23.17 -31.46 -32.10
C HIS A 52 -21.94 -31.56 -31.19
N GLU A 53 -20.78 -31.93 -31.75
CA GLU A 53 -19.52 -31.90 -31.00
C GLU A 53 -19.20 -30.45 -30.64
N THR A 54 -19.63 -30.01 -29.45
CA THR A 54 -19.25 -28.72 -28.90
C THR A 54 -17.77 -28.77 -28.56
N SER A 55 -16.95 -28.13 -29.40
CA SER A 55 -15.51 -28.05 -29.19
C SER A 55 -15.18 -27.42 -27.82
N THR A 56 -14.41 -28.13 -27.01
CA THR A 56 -13.99 -27.73 -25.66
C THR A 56 -12.54 -27.20 -25.64
N LYS A 57 -12.16 -26.55 -24.54
CA LYS A 57 -10.80 -26.08 -24.23
C LYS A 57 -10.58 -26.18 -22.71
N GLU A 58 -9.39 -26.63 -22.29
CA GLU A 58 -9.02 -26.70 -20.87
C GLU A 58 -8.68 -25.29 -20.30
N CYS A 59 -9.21 -24.97 -19.12
CA CYS A 59 -8.90 -23.72 -18.42
C CYS A 59 -7.61 -23.83 -17.60
N GLN A 60 -6.70 -22.85 -17.75
CA GLN A 60 -5.40 -22.83 -17.05
C GLN A 60 -5.47 -22.48 -15.54
N VAL A 61 -6.65 -22.20 -15.00
CA VAL A 61 -6.85 -21.88 -13.58
C VAL A 61 -7.53 -23.03 -12.84
N CYS A 62 -8.64 -23.55 -13.38
CA CYS A 62 -9.37 -24.64 -12.73
C CYS A 62 -9.06 -26.04 -13.30
N PHE A 63 -8.31 -26.13 -14.41
CA PHE A 63 -7.97 -27.38 -15.09
C PHE A 63 -9.17 -28.23 -15.55
N ASP A 64 -10.32 -27.58 -15.77
CA ASP A 64 -11.50 -28.22 -16.33
C ASP A 64 -11.61 -27.92 -17.84
N ASP A 65 -12.11 -28.90 -18.61
CA ASP A 65 -12.61 -28.67 -19.97
C ASP A 65 -13.90 -27.84 -19.94
N LYS A 66 -13.88 -26.68 -20.60
CA LYS A 66 -15.04 -25.82 -20.76
C LYS A 66 -15.39 -25.65 -22.25
N PRO A 67 -16.65 -25.36 -22.59
CA PRO A 67 -17.02 -25.00 -23.96
C PRO A 67 -16.15 -23.84 -24.46
N LYS A 68 -15.70 -23.88 -25.71
CA LYS A 68 -14.88 -22.78 -26.28
C LYS A 68 -15.54 -21.40 -26.17
N GLN A 69 -16.86 -21.32 -26.02
CA GLN A 69 -17.61 -20.08 -25.82
C GLN A 69 -17.22 -19.35 -24.51
N ASP A 70 -16.88 -20.09 -23.46
CA ASP A 70 -16.50 -19.56 -22.14
C ASP A 70 -15.13 -18.86 -22.13
N PHE A 71 -14.47 -18.79 -23.29
CA PHE A 71 -13.20 -18.11 -23.50
C PHE A 71 -13.32 -16.96 -24.53
N LYS A 72 -14.49 -16.76 -25.15
CA LYS A 72 -14.66 -15.82 -26.28
C LYS A 72 -14.92 -14.38 -25.86
N ILE A 73 -15.33 -14.11 -24.62
CA ILE A 73 -15.63 -12.73 -24.21
C ILE A 73 -14.33 -11.95 -24.06
N GLN A 74 -14.11 -10.98 -24.95
CA GLN A 74 -13.06 -9.99 -24.81
C GLN A 74 -13.50 -8.95 -23.78
N TYR A 75 -12.95 -9.09 -22.57
CA TYR A 75 -13.35 -8.29 -21.43
C TYR A 75 -12.85 -6.85 -21.50
N SER A 76 -11.71 -6.56 -22.13
CA SER A 76 -11.19 -5.19 -22.24
C SER A 76 -10.66 -4.90 -23.64
N SER A 77 -11.05 -3.73 -24.17
CA SER A 77 -10.55 -3.20 -25.45
C SER A 77 -9.06 -2.85 -25.44
N GLY A 78 -8.39 -2.91 -24.27
CA GLY A 78 -6.96 -2.61 -24.12
C GLY A 78 -6.06 -3.85 -24.04
N CYS A 79 -6.65 -5.06 -23.97
CA CYS A 79 -5.88 -6.29 -23.92
C CYS A 79 -5.35 -6.67 -25.31
N ARG A 80 -4.08 -7.10 -25.40
CA ARG A 80 -3.46 -7.53 -26.67
C ARG A 80 -3.50 -9.05 -26.90
N HIS A 81 -4.06 -9.81 -25.95
CA HIS A 81 -4.21 -11.25 -26.09
C HIS A 81 -5.41 -11.57 -27.01
N THR A 82 -5.14 -12.33 -28.06
CA THR A 82 -6.11 -12.71 -29.10
C THR A 82 -7.04 -13.83 -28.65
N GLU A 83 -6.54 -14.72 -27.80
CA GLU A 83 -7.29 -15.81 -27.17
C GLU A 83 -7.13 -15.79 -25.65
N ARG A 84 -8.16 -16.27 -24.95
CA ARG A 84 -8.11 -16.44 -23.49
C ARG A 84 -7.78 -17.86 -23.11
N SER A 85 -7.01 -18.00 -22.03
CA SER A 85 -6.63 -19.26 -21.41
C SER A 85 -7.45 -19.57 -20.14
N ILE A 86 -8.19 -18.56 -19.66
CA ILE A 86 -8.97 -18.61 -18.43
C ILE A 86 -10.47 -18.57 -18.77
N CYS A 87 -11.27 -19.49 -18.23
CA CYS A 87 -12.71 -19.52 -18.46
C CYS A 87 -13.45 -18.39 -17.74
N ASP A 88 -14.66 -18.08 -18.19
CA ASP A 88 -15.49 -16.99 -17.64
C ASP A 88 -15.80 -17.11 -16.15
N ASN A 89 -16.02 -18.33 -15.64
CA ASN A 89 -16.24 -18.54 -14.21
C ASN A 89 -14.99 -18.19 -13.38
N CYS A 90 -13.78 -18.57 -13.84
CA CYS A 90 -12.55 -18.22 -13.15
C CYS A 90 -12.26 -16.72 -13.19
N VAL A 91 -12.58 -16.04 -14.30
CA VAL A 91 -12.49 -14.56 -14.36
C VAL A 91 -13.46 -13.92 -13.36
N TYR A 92 -14.69 -14.44 -13.25
CA TYR A 92 -15.65 -13.96 -12.27
C TYR A 92 -15.16 -14.15 -10.82
N GLN A 93 -14.60 -15.32 -10.47
CA GLN A 93 -14.02 -15.53 -9.14
C GLN A 93 -12.91 -14.53 -8.85
N HIS A 94 -11.99 -14.32 -9.81
CA HIS A 94 -10.93 -13.32 -9.69
C HIS A 94 -11.47 -11.91 -9.40
N VAL A 95 -12.50 -11.46 -10.14
CA VAL A 95 -13.18 -10.17 -9.90
C VAL A 95 -13.77 -10.13 -8.49
N LYS A 96 -14.47 -11.19 -8.07
CA LYS A 96 -15.09 -11.31 -6.76
C LYS A 96 -14.08 -11.25 -5.63
N GLU A 97 -12.96 -11.95 -5.75
CA GLU A 97 -11.88 -11.93 -4.76
C GLU A 97 -11.18 -10.59 -4.71
N ALA A 98 -10.89 -9.97 -5.86
CA ALA A 98 -10.31 -8.63 -5.93
C ALA A 98 -11.19 -7.61 -5.18
N MET A 99 -12.50 -7.68 -5.38
CA MET A 99 -13.46 -6.81 -4.69
C MET A 99 -13.62 -7.09 -3.19
N ASN A 100 -13.42 -8.33 -2.73
CA ASN A 100 -13.56 -8.69 -1.33
C ASN A 100 -12.34 -8.33 -0.49
N LYS A 101 -11.15 -8.32 -1.08
CA LYS A 101 -9.89 -7.99 -0.37
C LYS A 101 -9.73 -6.51 -0.04
N MET A 102 -10.73 -5.66 -0.34
CA MET A 102 -10.64 -4.19 -0.22
C MET A 102 -9.37 -3.62 -0.90
N CYS A 103 -8.79 -4.34 -1.87
CA CYS A 103 -7.73 -3.82 -2.71
C CYS A 103 -8.37 -2.78 -3.61
N THR A 104 -8.11 -1.53 -3.30
CA THR A 104 -8.63 -0.33 -3.96
C THR A 104 -7.99 -0.05 -5.30
N ASP A 105 -7.06 -0.89 -5.72
CA ASP A 105 -6.37 -0.81 -7.01
C ASP A 105 -7.16 -1.60 -8.06
N ASP A 106 -7.25 -1.03 -9.25
CA ASP A 106 -8.18 -1.42 -10.30
C ASP A 106 -8.18 -2.94 -10.59
N VAL A 107 -9.35 -3.53 -10.85
CA VAL A 107 -9.44 -4.98 -11.09
C VAL A 107 -8.76 -5.30 -12.43
N HIS A 108 -7.60 -5.94 -12.40
CA HIS A 108 -6.81 -6.22 -13.61
C HIS A 108 -7.23 -7.50 -14.34
N CYS A 109 -6.85 -7.62 -15.61
CA CYS A 109 -6.97 -8.87 -16.36
C CYS A 109 -6.15 -10.00 -15.72
N PRO A 110 -6.71 -11.21 -15.52
CA PRO A 110 -5.99 -12.34 -14.92
C PRO A 110 -5.14 -13.15 -15.91
N GLU A 111 -5.18 -12.84 -17.21
CA GLU A 111 -4.39 -13.56 -18.21
C GLU A 111 -2.89 -13.37 -17.98
N LEU A 112 -2.10 -14.42 -18.26
CA LEU A 112 -0.65 -14.38 -18.07
C LEU A 112 -0.03 -13.24 -18.89
N ASN A 113 0.84 -12.46 -18.24
CA ASN A 113 1.48 -11.27 -18.80
C ASN A 113 0.53 -10.14 -19.24
N CYS A 114 -0.73 -10.16 -18.80
CA CYS A 114 -1.64 -9.04 -18.92
C CYS A 114 -1.78 -8.31 -17.58
N ARG A 115 -1.66 -6.98 -17.59
CA ARG A 115 -1.89 -6.13 -16.40
C ARG A 115 -2.82 -4.95 -16.72
N ILE A 116 -3.64 -5.10 -17.76
CA ILE A 116 -4.58 -4.06 -18.15
C ILE A 116 -5.75 -4.06 -17.17
N ASP A 117 -6.07 -2.88 -16.64
CA ASP A 117 -7.22 -2.68 -15.78
C ASP A 117 -8.53 -2.93 -16.52
N PHE A 118 -9.44 -3.62 -15.85
CA PHE A 118 -10.82 -3.74 -16.30
C PHE A 118 -11.51 -2.40 -16.12
N LYS A 119 -12.14 -1.94 -17.22
CA LYS A 119 -13.01 -0.78 -17.20
C LYS A 119 -14.29 -1.10 -16.43
N TYR A 120 -15.01 -0.06 -16.01
CA TYR A 120 -16.34 -0.20 -15.37
C TYR A 120 -17.27 -1.13 -16.15
N SER A 121 -17.37 -0.94 -17.47
CA SER A 121 -18.24 -1.75 -18.34
C SER A 121 -17.83 -3.22 -18.40
N THR A 122 -16.55 -3.51 -18.22
CA THR A 122 -16.02 -4.88 -18.17
C THR A 122 -16.50 -5.59 -16.90
N VAL A 123 -16.25 -4.97 -15.75
CA VAL A 123 -16.64 -5.52 -14.44
C VAL A 123 -18.17 -5.66 -14.38
N GLN A 124 -18.90 -4.63 -14.82
CA GLN A 124 -20.36 -4.65 -14.90
C GLN A 124 -20.88 -5.84 -15.74
N LYS A 125 -20.30 -6.10 -16.92
CA LYS A 125 -20.68 -7.24 -17.77
C LYS A 125 -20.38 -8.57 -17.09
N ILE A 126 -19.21 -8.74 -16.49
CA ILE A 126 -18.82 -9.98 -15.78
C ILE A 126 -19.83 -10.27 -14.66
N LEU A 127 -20.14 -9.28 -13.83
CA LEU A 127 -21.07 -9.44 -12.71
C LEU A 127 -22.52 -9.67 -13.18
N SER A 128 -22.95 -8.96 -14.24
CA SER A 128 -24.29 -9.11 -14.81
C SER A 128 -24.51 -10.50 -15.41
N ASN A 129 -23.53 -11.01 -16.17
CA ASN A 129 -23.59 -12.34 -16.78
C ASN A 129 -23.65 -13.45 -15.72
N ASN A 130 -22.97 -13.25 -14.57
CA ASN A 130 -22.99 -14.18 -13.44
C ASN A 130 -24.17 -13.94 -12.48
N ARG A 131 -25.06 -12.99 -12.80
CA ARG A 131 -26.26 -12.65 -12.01
C ARG A 131 -25.97 -12.27 -10.54
N ASP A 132 -24.75 -11.83 -10.23
CA ASP A 132 -24.35 -11.41 -8.87
C ASP A 132 -24.71 -9.93 -8.65
N ARG A 133 -26.00 -9.66 -8.43
CA ARG A 133 -26.51 -8.30 -8.20
C ARG A 133 -25.92 -7.65 -6.94
N GLY A 134 -25.72 -8.42 -5.87
CA GLY A 134 -25.18 -7.88 -4.62
C GLY A 134 -23.75 -7.40 -4.76
N LEU A 135 -22.92 -8.14 -5.51
CA LEU A 135 -21.57 -7.71 -5.82
C LEU A 135 -21.56 -6.53 -6.80
N LEU A 136 -22.47 -6.50 -7.78
CA LEU A 136 -22.61 -5.36 -8.69
C LEU A 136 -22.96 -4.07 -7.93
N ASP A 137 -23.96 -4.10 -7.06
CA ASP A 137 -24.34 -2.92 -6.25
C ASP A 137 -23.17 -2.43 -5.39
N LYS A 138 -22.39 -3.37 -4.83
CA LYS A 138 -21.17 -3.05 -4.08
C LYS A 138 -20.11 -2.40 -4.97
N TYR A 139 -19.92 -2.89 -6.19
CA TYR A 139 -18.98 -2.33 -7.16
C TYR A 139 -19.38 -0.91 -7.56
N GLU A 140 -20.64 -0.69 -7.93
CA GLU A 140 -21.16 0.60 -8.35
C GLU A 140 -21.03 1.63 -7.25
N ARG A 141 -21.39 1.24 -6.02
CA ARG A 141 -21.20 2.07 -4.83
C ARG A 141 -19.73 2.42 -4.62
N PHE A 142 -18.83 1.45 -4.74
CA PHE A 142 -17.40 1.69 -4.58
C PHE A 142 -16.85 2.67 -5.62
N VAL A 143 -17.17 2.46 -6.91
CA VAL A 143 -16.75 3.33 -8.01
C VAL A 143 -17.29 4.76 -7.82
N PHE A 144 -18.57 4.87 -7.45
CA PHE A 144 -19.20 6.16 -7.14
C PHE A 144 -18.51 6.86 -5.96
N HIS A 145 -18.27 6.14 -4.86
CA HIS A 145 -17.57 6.65 -3.70
C HIS A 145 -16.17 7.18 -4.06
N ARG A 146 -15.39 6.40 -4.80
CA ARG A 146 -14.04 6.76 -5.27
C ARG A 146 -14.05 7.99 -6.16
N GLN A 147 -15.04 8.13 -7.05
CA GLN A 147 -15.12 9.28 -7.94
C GLN A 147 -15.43 10.56 -7.18
N LEU A 148 -16.29 10.50 -6.15
CA LEU A 148 -16.59 11.67 -5.33
C LEU A 148 -15.45 12.05 -4.38
N GLU A 149 -14.69 11.08 -3.88
CA GLU A 149 -13.50 11.33 -3.04
C GLU A 149 -12.38 12.08 -3.76
N LYS A 150 -12.39 12.15 -5.10
CA LYS A 150 -11.47 13.01 -5.86
C LYS A 150 -11.72 14.49 -5.64
N MET A 151 -12.93 14.87 -5.22
CA MET A 151 -13.24 16.26 -4.89
C MET A 151 -12.65 16.60 -3.52
N ARG A 152 -11.75 17.59 -3.48
CA ARG A 152 -11.01 17.99 -2.27
C ARG A 152 -11.91 18.31 -1.08
N GLU A 153 -13.09 18.85 -1.34
CA GLU A 153 -14.03 19.33 -0.33
C GLU A 153 -15.09 18.28 0.04
N PHE A 154 -15.08 17.12 -0.61
CA PHE A 154 -16.07 16.08 -0.37
C PHE A 154 -15.67 15.15 0.77
N ILE A 155 -16.67 14.74 1.55
CA ILE A 155 -16.49 13.79 2.64
C ILE A 155 -17.66 12.82 2.78
N TRP A 156 -17.33 11.54 2.97
CA TRP A 156 -18.26 10.50 3.39
C TRP A 156 -18.48 10.52 4.90
N CYS A 157 -19.72 10.30 5.34
CA CYS A 157 -20.02 10.10 6.75
C CYS A 157 -19.31 8.84 7.27
N ALA A 158 -18.48 9.00 8.30
CA ALA A 158 -17.71 7.90 8.87
C ALA A 158 -18.54 6.84 9.63
N HIS A 159 -19.84 7.06 9.85
CA HIS A 159 -20.70 6.20 10.66
C HIS A 159 -21.54 5.22 9.82
N GLY A 160 -21.15 4.96 8.57
CA GLY A 160 -21.80 3.96 7.73
C GLY A 160 -23.22 4.28 7.26
N CYS A 161 -23.74 5.49 7.47
CA CYS A 161 -25.10 5.86 7.04
C CYS A 161 -25.24 6.06 5.52
N GLY A 162 -24.11 6.10 4.81
CA GLY A 162 -24.04 6.18 3.36
C GLY A 162 -24.17 7.57 2.74
N MET A 163 -24.27 8.64 3.53
CA MET A 163 -24.23 10.00 2.99
C MET A 163 -22.82 10.48 2.77
N GLY A 164 -22.64 11.23 1.69
CA GLY A 164 -21.52 12.13 1.52
C GLY A 164 -22.02 13.54 1.22
N GLN A 165 -21.19 14.53 1.55
CA GLN A 165 -21.53 15.95 1.43
C GLN A 165 -20.26 16.77 1.19
N LEU A 166 -20.44 17.99 0.69
CA LEU A 166 -19.36 18.96 0.56
C LEU A 166 -19.16 19.68 1.91
N ASN A 167 -17.91 19.92 2.26
CA ASN A 167 -17.50 20.75 3.39
C ASN A 167 -17.36 22.20 2.91
N GLU A 168 -18.50 22.84 2.65
CA GLU A 168 -18.59 24.21 2.14
C GLU A 168 -18.54 25.25 3.28
N GLY A 169 -17.79 26.34 3.09
CA GLY A 169 -17.69 27.46 4.03
C GLY A 169 -16.33 28.17 4.01
N GLU A 170 -16.30 29.47 4.36
CA GLU A 170 -15.07 30.29 4.47
C GLU A 170 -14.07 29.74 5.49
N HIS A 171 -14.54 28.97 6.46
CA HIS A 171 -13.74 28.30 7.47
C HIS A 171 -13.95 26.80 7.35
N ARG A 172 -13.15 26.16 6.49
CA ARG A 172 -13.06 24.70 6.34
C ARG A 172 -12.82 24.07 7.71
N ASN A 173 -13.90 23.70 8.39
CA ASN A 173 -13.83 23.15 9.72
C ASN A 173 -13.42 21.69 9.64
N ASN A 174 -12.59 21.26 10.59
CA ASN A 174 -12.19 19.87 10.72
C ASN A 174 -13.32 18.98 11.26
N ILE A 175 -14.49 19.54 11.59
CA ILE A 175 -15.67 18.84 12.08
C ILE A 175 -16.78 19.01 11.06
N VAL A 176 -17.25 17.90 10.49
CA VAL A 176 -18.40 17.89 9.57
C VAL A 176 -19.55 17.13 10.20
N THR A 177 -20.72 17.76 10.28
CA THR A 177 -21.94 17.11 10.78
C THR A 177 -22.70 16.51 9.60
N CYS A 178 -22.96 15.20 9.65
CA CYS A 178 -23.68 14.50 8.61
C CYS A 178 -25.13 15.00 8.48
N VAL A 179 -25.56 15.41 7.29
CA VAL A 179 -26.91 15.92 7.06
C VAL A 179 -28.03 14.87 7.22
N LYS A 180 -27.71 13.56 7.18
CA LYS A 180 -28.69 12.47 7.37
C LYS A 180 -28.75 11.94 8.79
N CYS A 181 -27.61 11.64 9.38
CA CYS A 181 -27.55 10.98 10.70
C CYS A 181 -27.10 11.89 11.83
N TYR A 182 -26.75 13.15 11.54
CA TYR A 182 -26.34 14.18 12.49
C TYR A 182 -25.10 13.85 13.34
N LYS A 183 -24.42 12.74 13.05
CA LYS A 183 -23.15 12.39 13.69
C LYS A 183 -21.98 13.16 13.05
N LYS A 184 -20.94 13.42 13.85
CA LYS A 184 -19.80 14.27 13.48
C LYS A 184 -18.62 13.46 12.98
N THR A 185 -18.06 13.85 11.85
CA THR A 185 -16.89 13.22 11.22
C THR A 185 -15.73 14.22 11.22
N CYS A 186 -14.52 13.73 11.53
CA CYS A 186 -13.30 14.51 11.35
C CYS A 186 -12.97 14.61 9.86
N PHE A 187 -12.87 15.84 9.34
CA PHE A 187 -12.56 16.07 7.93
C PHE A 187 -11.14 15.63 7.56
N THR A 188 -10.17 15.94 8.43
CA THR A 188 -8.75 15.61 8.22
C THR A 188 -8.52 14.10 8.19
N HIS A 189 -9.12 13.37 9.13
CA HIS A 189 -8.87 11.93 9.32
C HIS A 189 -9.90 11.03 8.62
N LYS A 190 -10.99 11.60 8.10
CA LYS A 190 -12.12 10.87 7.50
C LYS A 190 -12.67 9.76 8.41
N THR A 191 -12.71 10.02 9.72
CA THR A 191 -13.14 9.08 10.77
C THR A 191 -14.17 9.73 11.69
N GLU A 192 -14.71 8.97 12.65
CA GLU A 192 -15.62 9.53 13.65
C GLU A 192 -14.94 10.68 14.40
N TRP A 193 -15.72 11.69 14.80
CA TRP A 193 -15.18 12.88 15.46
C TRP A 193 -14.57 12.52 16.81
N HIS A 194 -13.28 12.80 16.96
CA HIS A 194 -12.53 12.60 18.19
C HIS A 194 -12.75 13.77 19.16
N GLN A 195 -13.89 13.74 19.84
CA GLN A 195 -14.29 14.77 20.80
C GLN A 195 -13.23 14.97 21.90
N GLY A 196 -12.90 16.24 22.17
CA GLY A 196 -11.92 16.61 23.19
C GLY A 196 -10.46 16.52 22.73
N LEU A 197 -10.18 16.05 21.52
CA LEU A 197 -8.84 15.97 20.95
C LEU A 197 -8.72 16.83 19.69
N THR A 198 -7.64 17.60 19.59
CA THR A 198 -7.21 18.15 18.30
C THR A 198 -6.73 17.03 17.39
N CYS A 199 -6.63 17.27 16.07
CA CYS A 199 -6.15 16.25 15.15
C CYS A 199 -4.75 15.73 15.53
N THR A 200 -3.85 16.63 15.92
CA THR A 200 -2.49 16.27 16.37
C THR A 200 -2.50 15.38 17.62
N GLN A 201 -3.41 15.64 18.57
CA GLN A 201 -3.56 14.79 19.76
C GLN A 201 -4.18 13.44 19.41
N TYR A 202 -5.13 13.40 18.48
CA TYR A 202 -5.71 12.15 18.01
C TYR A 202 -4.66 11.27 17.31
N ASP A 203 -3.82 11.85 16.45
CA ASP A 203 -2.70 11.14 15.82
C ASP A 203 -1.74 10.55 16.84
N ALA A 204 -1.51 11.29 17.94
CA ALA A 204 -0.68 10.83 19.04
C ALA A 204 -1.18 9.56 19.70
N VAL A 205 -2.49 9.52 19.95
CA VAL A 205 -3.17 8.41 20.61
C VAL A 205 -3.32 7.23 19.65
N LYS A 206 -3.63 7.50 18.38
CA LYS A 206 -3.89 6.46 17.38
C LYS A 206 -2.60 5.76 16.93
N ASN A 207 -1.47 6.44 16.95
CA ASN A 207 -0.19 5.88 16.51
C ASN A 207 0.95 6.13 17.51
N PRO A 208 0.88 5.52 18.72
CA PRO A 208 1.83 5.77 19.79
C PRO A 208 3.25 5.28 19.44
N GLU A 209 3.37 4.22 18.63
CA GLU A 209 4.65 3.70 18.15
C GLU A 209 5.34 4.66 17.20
N LEU A 210 4.59 5.27 16.25
CA LEU A 210 5.13 6.31 15.38
C LEU A 210 5.62 7.51 16.21
N GLN A 211 4.87 7.91 17.24
CA GLN A 211 5.32 8.98 18.13
C GLN A 211 6.55 8.60 18.96
N ALA A 212 6.62 7.35 19.43
CA ALA A 212 7.79 6.86 20.15
C ALA A 212 9.02 6.88 19.24
N SER A 213 8.88 6.42 17.99
CA SER A 213 9.93 6.48 16.97
C SER A 213 10.36 7.92 16.68
N GLN A 214 9.42 8.84 16.45
CA GLN A 214 9.73 10.25 16.21
C GLN A 214 10.46 10.90 17.40
N ARG A 215 10.03 10.61 18.64
CA ARG A 215 10.70 11.09 19.85
C ARG A 215 12.12 10.52 19.96
N TRP A 216 12.28 9.22 19.71
CA TRP A 216 13.59 8.59 19.71
C TRP A 216 14.52 9.21 18.66
N ILE A 217 14.04 9.43 17.43
CA ILE A 217 14.80 10.10 16.36
C ILE A 217 15.17 11.53 16.77
N ALA A 218 14.28 12.27 17.41
CA ALA A 218 14.55 13.64 17.85
C ALA A 218 15.62 13.70 18.96
N GLN A 219 15.67 12.69 19.83
CA GLN A 219 16.61 12.62 20.94
C GLN A 219 17.98 12.07 20.54
N ASN A 220 18.01 11.08 19.64
CA ASN A 220 19.22 10.30 19.34
C ASN A 220 19.86 10.66 17.98
N CYS A 221 19.14 11.36 17.10
CA CYS A 221 19.65 11.75 15.79
C CYS A 221 19.81 13.27 15.65
N LYS A 222 20.88 13.70 14.98
CA LYS A 222 21.07 15.08 14.51
C LYS A 222 21.04 15.13 12.99
N LYS A 223 20.71 16.30 12.44
CA LYS A 223 20.77 16.53 10.99
C LYS A 223 22.21 16.89 10.59
N CYS A 224 22.67 16.35 9.47
CA CYS A 224 23.90 16.80 8.83
C CYS A 224 23.78 18.29 8.48
N PRO A 225 24.75 19.14 8.86
CA PRO A 225 24.70 20.58 8.57
C PRO A 225 24.78 20.90 7.06
N LYS A 226 25.33 19.99 6.24
CA LYS A 226 25.44 20.18 4.78
C LYS A 226 24.20 19.70 4.01
N CYS A 227 23.69 18.51 4.30
CA CYS A 227 22.63 17.88 3.50
C CYS A 227 21.33 17.57 4.25
N SER A 228 21.23 17.96 5.53
CA SER A 228 20.08 17.73 6.42
C SER A 228 19.67 16.26 6.67
N TYR A 229 20.43 15.29 6.16
CA TYR A 229 20.19 13.87 6.43
C TYR A 229 20.34 13.57 7.92
N ARG A 230 19.42 12.79 8.50
CA ARG A 230 19.48 12.43 9.92
C ARG A 230 20.54 11.36 10.14
N ILE A 231 21.40 11.60 11.11
CA ILE A 231 22.52 10.74 11.50
C ILE A 231 22.31 10.44 12.98
N GLU A 232 22.43 9.17 13.36
CA GLU A 232 22.51 8.72 14.75
C GLU A 232 23.96 8.77 15.21
N LYS A 233 24.21 9.14 16.48
CA LYS A 233 25.55 9.01 17.04
C LYS A 233 25.81 7.54 17.35
N VAL A 234 26.81 6.94 16.71
CA VAL A 234 27.41 5.69 17.20
C VAL A 234 28.52 6.08 18.17
N ASP A 235 28.56 5.43 19.33
CA ASP A 235 29.35 5.83 20.49
C ASP A 235 30.85 6.06 20.20
N GLY A 236 31.53 6.83 21.06
CA GLY A 236 32.99 7.02 21.01
C GLY A 236 33.49 8.44 20.70
N CYS A 237 33.27 8.96 19.48
CA CYS A 237 33.91 10.22 19.03
C CYS A 237 32.88 11.28 18.58
N ASP A 238 33.22 12.57 18.74
CA ASP A 238 32.43 13.67 18.19
C ASP A 238 32.87 14.08 16.78
N HIS A 239 33.92 13.51 16.21
CA HIS A 239 34.19 13.65 14.78
C HIS A 239 33.26 12.69 14.01
N MET A 240 32.36 13.24 13.20
CA MET A 240 31.36 12.48 12.46
C MET A 240 31.48 12.72 10.96
N THR A 241 31.35 11.66 10.18
CA THR A 241 31.28 11.72 8.72
C THR A 241 29.86 11.36 8.27
N CYS A 242 29.23 12.22 7.48
CA CYS A 242 27.90 11.96 6.95
C CYS A 242 27.92 10.79 5.95
N GLY A 243 27.19 9.70 6.23
CA GLY A 243 27.11 8.55 5.31
C GLY A 243 26.49 8.86 3.93
N LYS A 244 25.77 9.98 3.78
CA LYS A 244 25.12 10.38 2.50
C LYS A 244 25.98 11.31 1.64
N CYS A 245 26.59 12.32 2.24
CA CYS A 245 27.33 13.36 1.49
C CYS A 245 28.82 13.44 1.86
N HIS A 246 29.28 12.55 2.73
CA HIS A 246 30.65 12.43 3.22
C HIS A 246 31.21 13.69 3.89
N TYR A 247 30.35 14.66 4.24
CA TYR A 247 30.76 15.84 5.00
C TYR A 247 31.18 15.47 6.42
N GLU A 248 32.35 15.96 6.83
CA GLU A 248 32.93 15.76 8.16
C GLU A 248 32.61 16.95 9.07
N PHE A 249 32.08 16.68 10.26
CA PHE A 249 31.68 17.72 11.20
C PHE A 249 31.80 17.26 12.66
N CYS A 250 31.79 18.21 13.59
CA CYS A 250 31.72 17.91 15.02
C CYS A 250 30.27 17.59 15.43
N TRP A 251 29.99 16.42 15.99
CA TRP A 251 28.67 16.04 16.50
C TRP A 251 28.13 16.99 17.58
N SER A 252 29.03 17.46 18.47
CA SER A 252 28.64 18.31 19.59
C SER A 252 28.12 19.67 19.12
N CYS A 253 28.88 20.35 18.25
CA CYS A 253 28.59 21.73 17.83
C CYS A 253 28.26 21.93 16.35
N LEU A 254 28.22 20.87 15.56
CA LEU A 254 27.96 20.86 14.11
C LEU A 254 28.97 21.67 13.26
N ALA A 255 30.10 22.08 13.83
CA ALA A 255 31.14 22.82 13.13
C ALA A 255 31.88 21.96 12.10
N ASP A 256 32.36 22.60 11.04
CA ASP A 256 33.12 21.98 9.96
C ASP A 256 34.44 21.38 10.47
N TYR A 257 34.60 20.07 10.30
CA TYR A 257 35.78 19.38 10.79
C TYR A 257 37.04 19.70 9.98
N GLU A 258 36.92 20.03 8.70
CA GLU A 258 38.06 20.42 7.87
C GLU A 258 38.62 21.77 8.32
N ALA A 259 37.76 22.71 8.73
CA ALA A 259 38.18 23.98 9.32
C ALA A 259 38.90 23.77 10.66
N ILE A 260 38.37 22.88 11.52
CA ILE A 260 39.00 22.50 12.79
C ILE A 260 40.37 21.84 12.56
N ARG A 261 40.47 20.93 11.58
CA ARG A 261 41.72 20.24 11.23
C ARG A 261 42.81 21.21 10.77
N ARG A 262 42.45 22.23 9.96
CA ARG A 262 43.41 23.19 9.40
C ARG A 262 43.82 24.29 10.36
N HIS A 263 42.90 24.78 11.19
CA HIS A 263 43.13 25.97 12.00
C HIS A 263 43.18 25.68 13.50
N GLY A 264 42.70 24.52 13.93
CA GLY A 264 42.69 24.07 15.32
C GLY A 264 41.36 24.29 16.04
N ASN A 265 41.35 23.95 17.32
CA ASN A 265 40.15 23.81 18.14
C ASN A 265 39.35 25.11 18.38
N HIS A 266 39.91 26.28 18.04
CA HIS A 266 39.19 27.56 18.10
C HIS A 266 38.07 27.68 17.05
N ARG A 267 37.99 26.73 16.09
CA ARG A 267 36.92 26.65 15.07
C ARG A 267 35.70 25.85 15.49
N HIS A 268 35.69 25.25 16.68
CA HIS A 268 34.45 24.79 17.29
C HIS A 268 33.56 25.98 17.69
N ASP A 269 32.26 25.74 17.89
CA ASP A 269 31.39 26.70 18.58
C ASP A 269 31.90 26.96 19.99
N SER A 270 31.77 28.18 20.51
CA SER A 270 32.23 28.56 21.85
C SER A 270 31.64 27.70 22.98
N ASN A 271 30.46 27.10 22.78
CA ASN A 271 29.82 26.21 23.76
C ASN A 271 30.21 24.73 23.58
N CYS A 272 31.06 24.41 22.61
CA CYS A 272 31.54 23.05 22.38
C CYS A 272 32.58 22.68 23.43
N LYS A 273 32.49 21.47 24.00
CA LYS A 273 33.51 20.94 24.91
C LYS A 273 34.91 20.82 24.31
N HIS A 274 35.02 20.84 22.98
CA HIS A 274 36.29 20.78 22.24
C HIS A 274 36.84 22.17 21.91
N TYR A 275 36.12 23.23 22.21
CA TYR A 275 36.57 24.60 21.93
C TYR A 275 37.78 24.98 22.79
N ALA A 276 38.79 25.55 22.15
CA ALA A 276 39.94 26.15 22.83
C ALA A 276 40.28 27.47 22.16
N ARG A 277 40.56 28.51 22.96
CA ARG A 277 40.93 29.83 22.44
C ARG A 277 42.25 29.76 21.67
N TYR A 278 42.34 30.54 20.61
CA TYR A 278 43.59 30.69 19.86
C TYR A 278 44.57 31.55 20.65
N HIS A 279 45.76 31.02 20.91
CA HIS A 279 46.86 31.76 21.50
C HIS A 279 47.88 32.02 20.38
N SER A 280 48.00 33.29 20.00
CA SER A 280 48.95 33.81 19.01
C SER A 280 50.35 33.92 19.58
#